data_AF-A0A117MMN7-F1
#
_entry.id   AF-A0A117MMN7-F1
#
_cell.length_a   1.000
_cell.length_b   1.000
_cell.length_c   1.000
_cell.angle_alpha   90.00
_cell.angle_beta   90.00
_cell.angle_gamma   90.00
#
_symmetry.space_group_name_H-M   'P 1'
#
loop_
_entity.id
_entity.type
_entity.pdbx_description
1 polymer ?
#
loop_
_entity_poly.entity_id
_entity_poly.type
_entity_poly.pdbx_seq_one_letter_code
_entity_poly.pdbx_strand_id
1 'polypeptide(L)'
;MLVTAPYFENLYLLAPQEGPLPDGRNGLLFSLALALALGDGTWPLIALDDIAWFVSHMFDSWQGWGERDLAVVGDSLTGQQIASVFERVTGVPSAYQPLPLTTLRDAIPGTGHDFAAMFRFFQSRNIAVCDRDIEALRKLHPQLTTWDAWLRATNWDGRQKNCEQESSRRSRASGGGSLSGRRQRASDVPCPSSNVSGTSVR
;
A
#
# COMPACT_ATOMS: atom_id res chain seq x y z
N MET A 1 -3.68 -20.33 7.69
CA MET A 1 -2.65 -19.54 6.97
C MET A 1 -2.93 -18.05 7.12
N LEU A 2 -1.92 -17.17 7.05
CA LEU A 2 -2.16 -15.71 7.03
C LEU A 2 -2.49 -15.26 5.60
N VAL A 3 -3.61 -14.56 5.42
CA VAL A 3 -4.05 -14.02 4.12
C VAL A 3 -4.12 -12.50 4.24
N THR A 4 -3.31 -11.79 3.46
CA THR A 4 -3.19 -10.33 3.56
C THR A 4 -4.04 -9.60 2.53
N ALA A 5 -4.28 -8.31 2.78
CA ALA A 5 -4.74 -7.35 1.79
C ALA A 5 -3.52 -6.67 1.11
N PRO A 6 -3.73 -5.94 -0.01
CA PRO A 6 -2.74 -5.00 -0.51
C PRO A 6 -2.21 -4.07 0.59
N TYR A 7 -0.94 -3.72 0.54
CA TYR A 7 -0.30 -2.92 1.59
C TYR A 7 -0.36 -1.43 1.27
N PHE A 8 -0.50 -0.57 2.30
CA PHE A 8 -0.47 0.89 2.11
C PHE A 8 0.81 1.34 1.40
N GLU A 9 1.94 0.68 1.68
CA GLU A 9 3.25 0.96 1.10
C GLU A 9 3.30 0.75 -0.43
N ASN A 10 2.34 0.01 -1.03
CA ASN A 10 2.21 -0.04 -2.49
C ASN A 10 2.00 1.34 -3.10
N LEU A 11 1.42 2.29 -2.35
CA LEU A 11 1.20 3.66 -2.80
C LEU A 11 2.51 4.44 -3.00
N TYR A 12 3.64 3.97 -2.50
CA TYR A 12 4.95 4.53 -2.86
C TYR A 12 5.30 4.27 -4.33
N LEU A 13 4.91 3.12 -4.87
CA LEU A 13 5.09 2.79 -6.28
C LEU A 13 3.94 3.36 -7.11
N LEU A 14 2.72 3.27 -6.58
CA LEU A 14 1.47 3.71 -7.21
C LEU A 14 1.09 5.14 -6.80
N ALA A 15 2.10 6.01 -6.66
CA ALA A 15 1.90 7.35 -6.14
C ALA A 15 1.01 8.19 -7.07
N PRO A 16 0.16 9.07 -6.51
CA PRO A 16 -0.68 9.96 -7.30
C PRO A 16 0.18 10.89 -8.17
N GLN A 17 -0.42 11.44 -9.21
CA GLN A 17 0.31 12.24 -10.19
C GLN A 17 -0.10 13.69 -10.10
N GLU A 18 0.89 14.57 -10.25
CA GLU A 18 0.64 16.00 -10.28
C GLU A 18 -0.15 16.38 -11.53
N GLY A 19 -1.18 17.19 -11.36
CA GLY A 19 -2.00 17.64 -12.48
C GLY A 19 -3.14 18.57 -12.09
N PRO A 20 -3.91 19.03 -13.09
CA PRO A 20 -5.12 19.79 -12.84
C PRO A 20 -6.17 18.89 -12.19
N LEU A 21 -6.76 19.35 -11.10
CA LEU A 21 -7.87 18.71 -10.41
C LEU A 21 -9.21 19.13 -11.04
N PRO A 22 -10.28 18.32 -10.88
CA PRO A 22 -11.61 18.64 -11.42
C PRO A 22 -12.22 19.96 -10.90
N ASP A 23 -11.75 20.45 -9.75
CA ASP A 23 -12.16 21.71 -9.14
C ASP A 23 -11.36 22.94 -9.62
N GLY A 24 -10.43 22.75 -10.57
CA GLY A 24 -9.60 23.79 -11.14
C GLY A 24 -8.32 24.11 -10.35
N ARG A 25 -8.06 23.46 -9.22
CA ARG A 25 -6.78 23.56 -8.50
C ARG A 25 -5.71 22.69 -9.17
N ASN A 26 -4.44 22.97 -8.89
CA ASN A 26 -3.36 22.02 -9.16
C ASN A 26 -3.09 21.20 -7.89
N GLY A 27 -2.87 19.91 -8.05
CA GLY A 27 -2.63 19.03 -6.92
C GLY A 27 -2.34 17.60 -7.35
N LEU A 28 -2.60 16.67 -6.44
CA LEU A 28 -2.37 15.26 -6.63
C LEU A 28 -3.64 14.55 -7.09
N LEU A 29 -3.59 14.09 -8.33
CA LEU A 29 -4.65 13.30 -8.91
C LEU A 29 -4.38 11.83 -8.58
N PHE A 30 -5.20 11.28 -7.69
CA PHE A 30 -5.32 9.85 -7.45
C PHE A 30 -6.06 9.22 -8.62
N SER A 31 -5.36 9.11 -9.73
CA SER A 31 -5.89 8.51 -10.95
C SER A 31 -4.93 7.56 -11.62
N LEU A 32 -3.64 7.65 -11.29
CA LEU A 32 -2.65 7.22 -12.26
C LEU A 32 -1.92 5.95 -11.85
N ALA A 33 -1.38 5.32 -12.88
CA ALA A 33 -0.41 4.25 -12.80
C ALA A 33 -0.94 2.98 -12.10
N LEU A 34 -1.84 2.29 -12.80
CA LEU A 34 -1.91 0.83 -12.83
C LEU A 34 -2.66 0.08 -11.72
N ALA A 35 -3.50 0.70 -10.90
CA ALA A 35 -4.22 -0.11 -9.93
C ALA A 35 -5.41 0.51 -9.21
N LEU A 36 -6.18 1.49 -9.72
CA LEU A 36 -7.38 1.90 -8.97
C LEU A 36 -8.57 2.15 -9.88
N ALA A 37 -8.93 1.12 -10.63
CA ALA A 37 -10.25 1.00 -11.20
C ALA A 37 -11.24 0.56 -10.10
N LEU A 38 -11.40 1.34 -9.03
CA LEU A 38 -12.33 1.01 -7.95
C LEU A 38 -13.76 1.37 -8.29
N GLY A 39 -14.00 2.35 -9.17
CA GLY A 39 -15.35 2.88 -9.36
C GLY A 39 -15.93 3.30 -7.99
N ASP A 40 -17.08 2.72 -7.64
CA ASP A 40 -17.73 2.90 -6.33
C ASP A 40 -17.33 1.85 -5.28
N GLY A 41 -16.44 0.91 -5.64
CA GLY A 41 -15.94 -0.14 -4.77
C GLY A 41 -14.93 0.36 -3.74
N THR A 42 -14.63 -0.49 -2.76
CA THR A 42 -13.67 -0.21 -1.69
C THR A 42 -12.41 -1.05 -1.85
N TRP A 43 -11.25 -0.44 -1.58
CA TRP A 43 -9.97 -1.11 -1.61
C TRP A 43 -9.52 -1.49 -0.20
N PRO A 44 -9.44 -2.78 0.15
CA PRO A 44 -8.87 -3.16 1.43
C PRO A 44 -7.36 -2.96 1.43
N LEU A 45 -6.87 -2.42 2.52
CA LEU A 45 -5.47 -2.12 2.71
C LEU A 45 -5.02 -2.55 4.12
N ILE A 46 -3.74 -2.85 4.27
CA ILE A 46 -3.12 -3.14 5.57
C ILE A 46 -1.71 -2.54 5.62
N ALA A 47 -1.22 -2.13 6.80
CA ALA A 47 0.17 -1.69 6.94
C ALA A 47 1.12 -2.91 7.00
N LEU A 48 2.34 -2.78 6.47
CA LEU A 48 3.36 -3.83 6.62
C LEU A 48 3.67 -4.14 8.10
N ASP A 49 3.66 -3.13 8.97
CA ASP A 49 3.88 -3.31 10.41
C ASP A 49 2.76 -4.14 11.07
N ASP A 50 1.51 -3.99 10.62
CA ASP A 50 0.40 -4.80 11.13
C ASP A 50 0.51 -6.25 10.66
N ILE A 51 0.99 -6.49 9.43
CA ILE A 51 1.29 -7.85 8.97
C ILE A 51 2.33 -8.48 9.89
N ALA A 52 3.42 -7.77 10.21
CA ALA A 52 4.45 -8.26 11.11
C ALA A 52 3.87 -8.60 12.50
N TRP A 53 2.98 -7.75 13.03
CA TRP A 53 2.28 -8.00 14.29
C TRP A 53 1.43 -9.28 14.23
N PHE A 54 0.60 -9.45 13.21
CA PHE A 54 -0.25 -10.65 13.08
C PHE A 54 0.57 -11.93 12.88
N VAL A 55 1.66 -11.86 12.11
CA VAL A 55 2.60 -12.98 11.97
C VAL A 55 3.16 -13.37 13.34
N SER A 56 3.66 -12.42 14.12
CA SER A 56 4.19 -12.68 15.47
C SER A 56 3.11 -13.29 16.37
N HIS A 57 1.91 -12.71 16.39
CA HIS A 57 0.79 -13.19 17.18
C HIS A 57 0.38 -14.63 16.82
N MET A 58 0.42 -14.97 15.53
CA MET A 58 0.15 -16.33 15.07
C MET A 58 1.21 -17.33 15.56
N PHE A 59 2.48 -16.95 15.55
CA PHE A 59 3.56 -17.81 16.05
C PHE A 59 3.50 -18.00 17.56
N ASP A 60 3.19 -16.95 18.33
CA ASP A 60 3.09 -17.01 19.79
C ASP A 60 1.93 -17.92 20.26
N SER A 61 0.90 -18.07 19.43
CA SER A 61 -0.28 -18.89 19.72
C SER A 61 -0.48 -20.06 18.75
N TRP A 62 0.60 -20.57 18.15
CA TRP A 62 0.52 -21.47 16.98
C TRP A 62 -0.33 -22.72 17.21
N GLN A 63 -0.32 -23.30 18.42
CA GLN A 63 -1.14 -24.48 18.75
C GLN A 63 -2.65 -24.19 18.70
N GLY A 64 -3.06 -22.93 18.88
CA GLY A 64 -4.46 -22.48 18.85
C GLY A 64 -4.99 -22.18 17.45
N TRP A 65 -4.12 -22.03 16.44
CA TRP A 65 -4.51 -21.61 15.10
C TRP A 65 -4.92 -22.77 14.19
N GLY A 66 -4.29 -23.95 14.32
CA GLY A 66 -4.64 -25.14 13.53
C GLY A 66 -4.74 -24.85 12.02
N GLU A 67 -5.81 -25.32 11.38
CA GLU A 67 -6.10 -25.11 9.95
C GLU A 67 -6.82 -23.78 9.65
N ARG A 68 -6.90 -22.85 10.61
CA ARG A 68 -7.66 -21.60 10.41
C ARG A 68 -6.88 -20.62 9.56
N ASP A 69 -7.59 -19.97 8.65
CA ASP A 69 -7.09 -18.82 7.92
C ASP A 69 -7.38 -17.54 8.70
N LEU A 70 -6.33 -16.73 8.89
CA LEU A 70 -6.45 -15.39 9.44
C LEU A 70 -6.33 -14.38 8.29
N ALA A 71 -7.46 -13.78 8.01
CA ALA A 71 -7.75 -12.95 6.88
C ALA A 71 -7.65 -11.48 7.33
N VAL A 72 -6.51 -10.81 7.10
CA VAL A 72 -6.19 -9.51 7.70
C VAL A 72 -6.42 -8.33 6.76
N VAL A 73 -6.94 -7.23 7.33
CA VAL A 73 -7.17 -5.93 6.70
C VAL A 73 -7.11 -4.85 7.79
N GLY A 74 -6.52 -3.69 7.50
CA GLY A 74 -6.46 -2.55 8.43
C GLY A 74 -7.50 -1.47 8.14
N ASP A 75 -7.79 -1.24 6.86
CA ASP A 75 -8.80 -0.27 6.42
C ASP A 75 -9.38 -0.67 5.05
N SER A 76 -10.53 -0.11 4.67
CA SER A 76 -11.13 -0.33 3.35
C SER A 76 -11.90 0.88 2.87
N LEU A 77 -11.43 1.51 1.78
CA LEU A 77 -11.83 2.86 1.40
C LEU A 77 -12.15 2.94 -0.09
N THR A 78 -13.10 3.80 -0.45
CA THR A 78 -13.30 4.18 -1.85
C THR A 78 -12.16 5.07 -2.34
N GLY A 79 -11.97 5.16 -3.66
CA GLY A 79 -10.97 6.07 -4.23
C GLY A 79 -11.18 7.53 -3.79
N GLN A 80 -12.44 7.97 -3.71
CA GLN A 80 -12.79 9.30 -3.21
C GLN A 80 -12.36 9.50 -1.75
N GLN A 81 -12.63 8.52 -0.88
CA GLN A 81 -12.22 8.59 0.52
C GLN A 81 -10.70 8.64 0.68
N ILE A 82 -9.95 7.87 -0.13
CA ILE A 82 -8.49 7.90 -0.12
C ILE A 82 -7.98 9.32 -0.40
N ALA A 83 -8.45 9.94 -1.49
CA ALA A 83 -8.05 11.30 -1.88
C ALA A 83 -8.48 12.35 -0.84
N SER A 84 -9.71 12.28 -0.34
CA SER A 84 -10.23 13.24 0.65
C SER A 84 -9.50 13.14 2.00
N VAL A 85 -9.20 11.93 2.48
CA VAL A 85 -8.42 11.75 3.71
C VAL A 85 -6.99 12.22 3.50
N PHE A 86 -6.40 11.93 2.35
CA PHE A 86 -5.06 12.38 2.03
C PHE A 86 -4.96 13.92 2.02
N GLU A 87 -5.85 14.61 1.32
CA GLU A 87 -5.87 16.09 1.31
C GLU A 87 -6.06 16.65 2.72
N ARG A 88 -6.98 16.07 3.51
CA ARG A 88 -7.22 16.51 4.89
C ARG A 88 -6.01 16.33 5.81
N VAL A 89 -5.24 15.24 5.65
CA VAL A 89 -4.09 14.93 6.51
C VAL A 89 -2.85 15.69 6.08
N THR A 90 -2.61 15.81 4.78
CA THR A 90 -1.37 16.38 4.22
C THR A 90 -1.48 17.87 3.89
N GLY A 91 -2.69 18.38 3.69
CA GLY A 91 -2.95 19.72 3.18
C GLY A 91 -2.71 19.88 1.67
N VAL A 92 -2.34 18.80 0.97
CA VAL A 92 -2.08 18.84 -0.48
C VAL A 92 -3.42 18.63 -1.23
N PRO A 93 -3.85 19.58 -2.08
CA PRO A 93 -5.05 19.41 -2.90
C PRO A 93 -5.05 18.08 -3.62
N SER A 94 -6.11 17.28 -3.47
CA SER A 94 -6.15 15.93 -4.03
C SER A 94 -7.54 15.52 -4.51
N ALA A 95 -7.60 14.84 -5.64
CA ALA A 95 -8.85 14.32 -6.19
C ALA A 95 -8.69 12.89 -6.70
N TYR A 96 -9.79 12.13 -6.68
CA TYR A 96 -9.86 10.81 -7.29
C TYR A 96 -10.48 10.90 -8.69
N GLN A 97 -9.85 10.28 -9.68
CA GLN A 97 -10.45 10.09 -11.01
C GLN A 97 -10.41 8.60 -11.37
N PRO A 98 -11.57 7.94 -11.54
CA PRO A 98 -11.61 6.52 -11.86
C PRO A 98 -11.09 6.26 -13.27
N LEU A 99 -10.32 5.18 -13.42
CA LEU A 99 -9.87 4.67 -14.72
C LEU A 99 -10.72 3.46 -15.15
N PRO A 100 -11.06 3.35 -16.46
CA PRO A 100 -11.67 2.14 -17.00
C PRO A 100 -10.77 0.91 -16.84
N LEU A 101 -11.36 -0.25 -16.53
CA LEU A 101 -10.64 -1.51 -16.40
C LEU A 101 -9.91 -1.93 -17.69
N THR A 102 -10.43 -1.56 -18.86
CA THR A 102 -9.79 -1.82 -20.16
C THR A 102 -8.47 -1.07 -20.29
N THR A 103 -8.45 0.21 -19.89
CA THR A 103 -7.23 1.02 -19.86
C THR A 103 -6.18 0.39 -18.95
N LEU A 104 -6.59 -0.10 -17.78
CA LEU A 104 -5.69 -0.78 -16.86
C LEU A 104 -5.10 -2.07 -17.45
N ARG A 105 -5.93 -2.89 -18.10
CA ARG A 105 -5.50 -4.12 -18.76
C ARG A 105 -4.44 -3.84 -19.82
N ASP A 106 -4.67 -2.81 -20.64
CA ASP A 106 -3.84 -2.52 -21.81
C ASP A 106 -2.55 -1.76 -21.42
N ALA A 107 -2.54 -1.10 -20.26
CA ALA A 107 -1.40 -0.30 -19.79
C ALA A 107 -0.25 -1.13 -19.17
N ILE A 108 -0.48 -2.38 -18.73
CA ILE A 108 0.58 -3.25 -18.18
C ILE A 108 0.79 -4.48 -19.06
N PRO A 109 1.90 -4.54 -19.81
CA PRO A 109 2.29 -5.75 -20.51
C PRO A 109 2.43 -6.93 -19.53
N GLY A 110 1.86 -8.08 -19.88
CA GLY A 110 1.95 -9.30 -19.08
C GLY A 110 0.91 -9.40 -17.97
N THR A 111 0.90 -8.46 -17.01
CA THR A 111 0.09 -8.60 -15.77
C THR A 111 -1.14 -7.71 -15.70
N GLY A 112 -1.39 -6.85 -16.71
CA GLY A 112 -2.52 -5.91 -16.67
C GLY A 112 -3.89 -6.59 -16.56
N HIS A 113 -4.01 -7.79 -17.12
CA HIS A 113 -5.22 -8.60 -17.02
C HIS A 113 -5.50 -9.07 -15.58
N ASP A 114 -4.47 -9.40 -14.80
CA ASP A 114 -4.61 -9.79 -13.39
C ASP A 114 -5.08 -8.61 -12.54
N PHE A 115 -4.47 -7.43 -12.73
CA PHE A 115 -4.90 -6.22 -12.03
C PHE A 115 -6.33 -5.83 -12.41
N ALA A 116 -6.69 -5.88 -13.69
CA ALA A 116 -8.06 -5.61 -14.11
C ALA A 116 -9.07 -6.61 -13.51
N ALA A 117 -8.72 -7.89 -13.39
CA ALA A 117 -9.57 -8.87 -12.71
C ALA A 117 -9.69 -8.58 -11.21
N MET A 118 -8.59 -8.25 -10.53
CA MET A 118 -8.57 -7.89 -9.11
C MET A 118 -9.45 -6.67 -8.82
N PHE A 119 -9.34 -5.60 -9.62
CA PHE A 119 -10.17 -4.40 -9.42
C PHE A 119 -11.63 -4.63 -9.77
N ARG A 120 -11.93 -5.44 -10.79
CA ARG A 120 -13.32 -5.87 -11.05
C ARG A 120 -13.90 -6.59 -9.83
N PHE A 121 -13.10 -7.43 -9.18
CA PHE A 121 -13.53 -8.11 -7.96
C PHE A 121 -13.84 -7.12 -6.83
N PHE A 122 -12.96 -6.14 -6.58
CA PHE A 122 -13.19 -5.10 -5.57
C PHE A 122 -14.38 -4.18 -5.89
N GLN A 123 -14.66 -3.92 -7.17
CA GLN A 123 -15.88 -3.22 -7.60
C GLN A 123 -17.15 -3.99 -7.25
N SER A 124 -17.11 -5.32 -7.33
CA SER A 124 -18.29 -6.18 -7.18
C SER A 124 -18.53 -6.68 -5.75
N ARG A 125 -17.52 -6.61 -4.87
CA ARG A 125 -17.58 -7.20 -3.53
C ARG A 125 -16.76 -6.39 -2.54
N ASN A 126 -17.41 -5.98 -1.44
CA ASN A 126 -16.71 -5.41 -0.30
C ASN A 126 -16.09 -6.53 0.55
N ILE A 127 -14.88 -6.95 0.17
CA ILE A 127 -14.18 -8.03 0.86
C ILE A 127 -13.80 -7.71 2.30
N ALA A 128 -13.67 -6.43 2.65
CA ALA A 128 -13.42 -6.02 4.03
C ALA A 128 -14.63 -6.22 4.96
N VAL A 129 -15.83 -6.40 4.40
CA VAL A 129 -17.05 -6.71 5.15
C VAL A 129 -17.45 -8.18 4.97
N CYS A 130 -17.32 -8.70 3.75
CA CYS A 130 -17.77 -10.06 3.43
C CYS A 130 -16.79 -11.15 3.87
N ASP A 131 -15.49 -10.86 3.90
CA ASP A 131 -14.43 -11.89 4.00
C ASP A 131 -13.35 -11.57 5.04
N ARG A 132 -13.45 -10.41 5.68
CA ARG A 132 -12.51 -9.93 6.69
C ARG A 132 -13.34 -9.37 7.85
N ASP A 133 -13.24 -9.93 9.06
CA ASP A 133 -13.94 -9.36 10.23
C ASP A 133 -13.05 -8.28 10.87
N ILE A 134 -13.08 -7.07 10.29
CA ILE A 134 -12.22 -5.96 10.75
C ILE A 134 -12.46 -5.60 12.22
N GLU A 135 -13.67 -5.80 12.73
CA GLU A 135 -14.00 -5.53 14.13
C GLU A 135 -13.39 -6.60 15.06
N ALA A 136 -13.38 -7.87 14.66
CA ALA A 136 -12.61 -8.90 15.37
C ALA A 136 -11.10 -8.64 15.29
N LEU A 137 -10.58 -8.21 14.14
CA LEU A 137 -9.16 -7.85 13.99
C LEU A 137 -8.77 -6.69 14.91
N ARG A 138 -9.61 -5.65 15.05
CA ARG A 138 -9.37 -4.54 15.99
C ARG A 138 -9.43 -4.97 17.45
N LYS A 139 -10.25 -5.97 17.79
CA LYS A 139 -10.25 -6.55 19.14
C LYS A 139 -8.95 -7.29 19.44
N LEU A 140 -8.40 -8.00 18.45
CA LEU A 140 -7.12 -8.71 18.57
C LEU A 140 -5.94 -7.74 18.60
N HIS A 141 -5.95 -6.73 17.71
CA HIS A 141 -4.93 -5.70 17.56
C HIS A 141 -5.55 -4.31 17.67
N PRO A 142 -5.70 -3.76 18.89
CA PRO A 142 -6.32 -2.45 19.08
C PRO A 142 -5.59 -1.28 18.41
N GLN A 143 -4.33 -1.48 18.01
CA GLN A 143 -3.51 -0.49 17.30
C GLN A 143 -3.49 -0.72 15.79
N LEU A 144 -4.41 -1.54 15.25
CA LEU A 144 -4.55 -1.80 13.83
C LEU A 144 -4.65 -0.50 13.02
N THR A 145 -3.77 -0.34 12.05
CA THR A 145 -3.53 0.93 11.39
C THR A 145 -4.62 1.28 10.38
N THR A 146 -5.22 2.46 10.54
CA THR A 146 -6.12 3.05 9.54
C THR A 146 -5.35 3.88 8.52
N TRP A 147 -5.97 4.23 7.39
CA TRP A 147 -5.34 5.07 6.38
C TRP A 147 -4.88 6.44 6.91
N ASP A 148 -5.72 7.10 7.72
CA ASP A 148 -5.38 8.37 8.37
C ASP A 148 -4.16 8.21 9.29
N ALA A 149 -4.16 7.17 10.14
CA ALA A 149 -3.06 6.89 11.05
C ALA A 149 -1.75 6.61 10.31
N TRP A 150 -1.81 5.82 9.22
CA TRP A 150 -0.64 5.52 8.39
C TRP A 150 -0.05 6.77 7.75
N LEU A 151 -0.89 7.65 7.20
CA LEU A 151 -0.42 8.92 6.62
C LEU A 151 0.28 9.82 7.64
N ARG A 152 -0.29 9.93 8.85
CA ARG A 152 0.33 10.71 9.93
C ARG A 152 1.64 10.10 10.41
N ALA A 153 1.71 8.78 10.52
CA ALA A 153 2.90 8.09 10.97
C ALA A 153 4.06 8.20 9.96
N THR A 154 3.76 8.11 8.67
CA THR A 154 4.77 8.11 7.60
C THR A 154 5.14 9.50 7.09
N ASN A 155 4.29 10.51 7.32
CA ASN A 155 4.38 11.83 6.70
C ASN A 155 4.54 11.75 5.17
N TRP A 156 3.87 10.77 4.54
CA TRP A 156 3.94 10.61 3.10
C TRP A 156 3.22 11.76 2.40
N ASP A 157 3.89 12.37 1.43
CA ASP A 157 3.46 13.58 0.73
C ASP A 157 3.01 13.30 -0.71
N GLY A 158 2.77 12.03 -1.05
CA GLY A 158 2.29 11.65 -2.38
C GLY A 158 3.38 11.46 -3.43
N ARG A 159 4.66 11.60 -3.07
CA ARG A 159 5.77 11.36 -4.01
C ARG A 159 6.13 9.88 -4.11
N GLN A 160 6.51 9.45 -5.31
CA GLN A 160 7.11 8.13 -5.49
C GLN A 160 8.40 8.04 -4.67
N LYS A 161 8.54 6.95 -3.91
CA LYS A 161 9.79 6.64 -3.22
C LYS A 161 10.54 5.59 -4.03
N ASN A 162 11.65 5.97 -4.65
CA ASN A 162 12.59 4.98 -5.17
C ASN A 162 13.38 4.39 -4.00
N CYS A 163 13.48 3.06 -3.95
CA CYS A 163 14.14 2.31 -2.86
C CYS A 163 15.59 2.77 -2.59
N GLU A 164 16.27 3.36 -3.57
CA GLU A 164 17.62 3.94 -3.48
C GLU A 164 17.68 5.21 -2.59
N GLN A 165 16.58 5.95 -2.50
CA GLN A 165 16.50 7.16 -1.68
C GLN A 165 16.29 6.83 -0.20
N GLU A 166 15.69 5.67 0.10
CA GLU A 166 15.49 5.15 1.45
C GLU A 166 16.81 4.63 2.04
N SER A 167 17.61 3.90 1.25
CA SER A 167 18.91 3.36 1.67
C SER A 167 19.95 4.46 1.92
N SER A 168 19.94 5.53 1.12
CA SER A 168 20.80 6.71 1.30
C SER A 168 20.39 7.59 2.49
N ARG A 169 19.09 7.65 2.84
CA ARG A 169 18.63 8.31 4.07
C ARG A 169 18.97 7.50 5.32
N ARG A 170 18.80 6.17 5.30
CA ARG A 170 19.20 5.29 6.40
C ARG A 170 20.72 5.28 6.61
N SER A 171 21.52 5.27 5.55
CA SER A 171 22.98 5.34 5.66
C SER A 171 23.46 6.67 6.25
N ARG A 172 22.83 7.78 5.87
CA ARG A 172 23.05 9.11 6.49
C ARG A 172 22.59 9.18 7.94
N ALA A 173 21.46 8.55 8.30
CA ALA A 173 20.98 8.47 9.69
C ALA A 173 21.88 7.59 10.58
N SER A 174 22.49 6.53 10.02
CA SER A 174 23.46 5.68 10.73
C SER A 174 24.87 6.28 10.81
N GLY A 175 25.17 7.34 10.05
CA GLY A 175 26.48 7.98 10.00
C GLY A 175 26.81 8.93 11.18
N GLY A 176 25.89 9.09 12.13
CA GLY A 176 25.99 10.07 13.23
C GLY A 176 26.24 9.52 14.63
N GLY A 177 26.51 8.22 14.79
CA GLY A 177 26.68 7.60 16.10
C GLY A 177 27.87 6.66 16.16
N SER A 178 29.03 7.18 16.54
CA SER A 178 30.06 6.33 17.15
C SER A 178 29.48 5.81 18.46
N LEU A 179 29.25 4.50 18.56
CA LEU A 179 29.30 3.75 19.81
C LEU A 179 29.32 2.24 19.50
N SER A 180 30.41 1.62 19.93
CA SER A 180 30.63 0.18 20.06
C SER A 180 29.44 -0.52 20.73
N GLY A 181 28.90 -1.57 20.11
CA GLY A 181 27.86 -2.39 20.72
C GLY A 181 27.13 -3.27 19.71
N ARG A 182 27.54 -4.53 19.62
CA ARG A 182 26.97 -5.62 18.80
C ARG A 182 25.43 -5.64 18.85
N ARG A 183 24.75 -5.14 17.81
CA ARG A 183 23.34 -5.41 17.52
C ARG A 183 23.25 -6.40 16.35
N GLN A 184 22.46 -7.44 16.56
CA GLN A 184 22.20 -8.50 15.59
C GLN A 184 21.52 -7.93 14.34
N ARG A 185 22.04 -8.32 13.17
CA ARG A 185 21.50 -7.99 11.85
C ARG A 185 20.06 -8.52 11.75
N ALA A 186 19.09 -7.64 11.54
CA ALA A 186 17.85 -8.03 10.89
C ALA A 186 18.20 -8.48 9.47
N SER A 187 17.69 -9.64 9.08
CA SER A 187 17.93 -10.33 7.82
C SER A 187 17.62 -9.43 6.62
N ASP A 188 18.66 -9.12 5.86
CA ASP A 188 18.60 -8.45 4.57
C ASP A 188 17.85 -9.34 3.56
N VAL A 189 16.66 -8.93 3.13
CA VAL A 189 16.01 -9.49 1.95
C VAL A 189 16.48 -8.67 0.74
N PRO A 190 17.27 -9.25 -0.20
CA PRO A 190 17.70 -8.52 -1.37
C PRO A 190 16.54 -8.39 -2.37
N CYS A 191 16.24 -7.18 -2.83
CA CYS A 191 15.31 -6.97 -3.93
C CYS A 191 15.96 -7.29 -5.29
N PRO A 192 15.20 -7.87 -6.24
CA PRO A 192 15.70 -8.18 -7.57
C PRO A 192 15.92 -6.88 -8.37
N SER A 193 17.07 -6.78 -9.01
CA SER A 193 17.45 -5.68 -9.89
C SER A 193 16.71 -5.75 -11.22
N SER A 194 15.97 -4.69 -11.57
CA SER A 194 15.43 -4.50 -12.92
C SER A 194 16.51 -3.92 -13.84
N ASN A 195 17.42 -4.77 -14.32
CA ASN A 195 18.27 -4.41 -15.46
C ASN A 195 17.45 -4.48 -16.76
N VAL A 196 16.85 -3.36 -17.16
CA VAL A 196 16.51 -3.14 -18.57
C VAL A 196 17.65 -2.33 -19.19
N SER A 197 18.72 -3.03 -19.55
CA SER A 197 19.78 -2.46 -20.38
C SER A 197 19.28 -2.43 -21.82
N GLY A 198 18.92 -1.23 -22.28
CA GLY A 198 18.60 -0.96 -23.68
C GLY A 198 19.75 -1.40 -24.58
N THR A 199 19.49 -2.40 -25.42
CA THR A 199 20.42 -2.76 -26.51
C THR A 199 20.05 -1.87 -27.69
N SER A 200 20.86 -0.83 -27.90
CA SER A 200 20.88 -0.10 -29.16
C SER A 200 21.41 -1.03 -30.24
N VAL A 201 20.59 -1.33 -31.25
CA VAL A 201 21.06 -1.89 -32.53
C VAL A 201 20.77 -0.84 -33.60
N ARG A 202 21.84 -0.54 -34.33
CA ARG A 202 21.93 0.38 -35.46
C ARG A 202 21.20 -0.15 -36.68
#